data_AF-A0A383BJB2-F1
#
_entry.id   AF-A0A383BJB2-F1
#
_cell.length_a   1.000
_cell.length_b   1.000
_cell.length_c   1.000
_cell.angle_alpha   90.00
_cell.angle_beta   90.00
_cell.angle_gamma   90.00
#
_symmetry.space_group_name_H-M   'P 1'
#
loop_
_entity.id
_entity.type
_entity.pdbx_description
1 polymer ?
#
loop_
_entity_poly.entity_id
_entity_poly.type
_entity_poly.pdbx_seq_one_letter_code
_entity_poly.pdbx_strand_id
1 'polypeptide(L)'
;MEIEYKCNYCANALSLTGDVCWDKTDAKVGICEKCGLKQLLSFSHVGLDYYASDDHFPEDMAPLRKREYHWNQKRIERLVNYIPTLENKKILDFGSGHGGFLEQAQDRIKDISWYGVSQRTCESHNKDGWRCYSLVDG
;
A
#
# COMPACT_ATOMS: atom_id res chain seq x y z
N MET A 1 -26.97 11.47 21.77
CA MET A 1 -26.26 12.20 20.69
C MET A 1 -25.86 11.16 19.67
N GLU A 2 -26.52 11.11 18.52
CA GLU A 2 -26.17 10.16 17.46
C GLU A 2 -24.86 10.61 16.80
N ILE A 3 -23.90 9.70 16.68
CA ILE A 3 -22.65 9.95 15.96
C ILE A 3 -22.96 9.73 14.48
N GLU A 4 -22.95 10.82 13.71
CA GLU A 4 -23.05 10.75 12.24
C GLU A 4 -21.66 10.44 11.66
N TYR A 5 -21.51 9.29 11.00
CA TYR A 5 -20.29 8.93 10.30
C TYR A 5 -20.31 9.46 8.87
N LYS A 6 -19.20 10.05 8.43
CA LYS A 6 -19.06 10.65 7.10
C LYS A 6 -18.05 9.90 6.26
N CYS A 7 -18.36 9.76 4.97
CA CYS A 7 -17.50 9.15 3.97
C CYS A 7 -16.24 10.00 3.78
N ASN A 8 -15.05 9.40 3.91
CA ASN A 8 -13.77 10.09 3.73
C ASN A 8 -13.55 10.61 2.30
N TYR A 9 -14.24 10.04 1.31
CA TYR A 9 -14.09 10.46 -0.09
C TYR A 9 -14.98 11.63 -0.48
N CYS A 10 -16.26 11.62 -0.08
CA CYS A 10 -17.25 12.60 -0.55
C CYS A 10 -18.05 13.29 0.57
N ALA A 11 -17.67 13.08 1.83
CA ALA A 11 -18.26 13.69 3.03
C ALA A 11 -19.77 13.42 3.28
N ASN A 12 -20.39 12.52 2.51
CA ASN A 12 -21.79 12.11 2.71
C ASN A 12 -21.90 11.08 3.84
N ALA A 13 -23.09 10.93 4.41
CA ALA A 13 -23.35 9.99 5.50
C ALA A 13 -23.01 8.53 5.11
N LEU A 14 -22.63 7.75 6.11
CA LEU A 14 -22.36 6.31 6.00
C LEU A 14 -23.46 5.51 6.71
N SER A 15 -23.94 4.47 6.03
CA SER A 15 -24.84 3.46 6.58
C SER A 15 -24.03 2.24 7.04
N LEU A 16 -24.31 1.70 8.23
CA LEU A 16 -23.66 0.47 8.74
C LEU A 16 -23.99 -0.72 7.84
N THR A 17 -22.98 -1.52 7.48
CA THR A 17 -23.19 -2.70 6.62
C THR A 17 -23.38 -4.00 7.41
N GLY A 18 -22.85 -4.07 8.64
CA GLY A 18 -22.72 -5.31 9.39
C GLY A 18 -21.53 -6.18 8.98
N ASP A 19 -20.72 -5.73 8.01
CA ASP A 19 -19.46 -6.39 7.65
C ASP A 19 -18.45 -6.28 8.81
N VAL A 20 -17.59 -7.29 8.95
CA VAL A 20 -16.57 -7.37 10.01
C VAL A 20 -15.16 -7.48 9.43
N CYS A 21 -14.18 -6.91 10.12
CA CYS A 21 -12.76 -7.16 9.85
C CYS A 21 -12.34 -8.42 10.63
N TRP A 22 -11.76 -9.42 9.96
CA TRP A 22 -11.47 -10.71 10.61
C TRP A 22 -10.41 -10.63 11.70
N ASP A 23 -9.41 -9.78 11.50
CA ASP A 23 -8.32 -9.49 12.44
C ASP A 23 -8.74 -8.47 13.51
N LYS A 24 -9.84 -7.75 13.30
CA LYS A 24 -10.35 -6.72 14.20
C LYS A 24 -11.87 -6.65 14.19
N THR A 25 -12.50 -7.57 14.92
CA THR A 25 -13.95 -7.78 14.90
C THR A 25 -14.76 -6.63 15.50
N ASP A 26 -14.12 -5.74 16.27
CA ASP A 26 -14.71 -4.50 16.78
C ASP A 26 -14.69 -3.35 15.76
N ALA A 27 -13.94 -3.49 14.65
CA ALA A 27 -13.92 -2.51 13.58
C ALA A 27 -15.25 -2.54 12.81
N LYS A 28 -15.94 -1.40 12.82
CA LYS A 28 -17.22 -1.23 12.11
C LYS A 28 -16.98 -0.79 10.68
N VAL A 29 -17.74 -1.39 9.76
CA VAL A 29 -17.73 -1.04 8.33
C VAL A 29 -19.02 -0.32 7.97
N GLY A 30 -18.89 0.75 7.17
CA GLY A 30 -20.01 1.46 6.59
C GLY A 30 -19.89 1.58 5.07
N ILE A 31 -21.03 1.86 4.43
CA ILE A 31 -21.13 2.14 3.00
C ILE A 31 -21.70 3.53 2.77
N CYS A 32 -21.13 4.27 1.82
CA CYS A 32 -21.66 5.55 1.39
C CYS A 32 -22.70 5.33 0.28
N GLU A 33 -23.96 5.69 0.53
CA GLU A 33 -25.04 5.50 -0.47
C GLU A 33 -24.87 6.38 -1.72
N LYS A 34 -24.11 7.48 -1.62
CA LYS A 34 -23.84 8.36 -2.76
C LYS A 34 -22.76 7.84 -3.71
N CYS A 35 -21.65 7.31 -3.18
CA CYS A 35 -20.49 6.91 -4.00
C CYS A 35 -20.20 5.41 -3.99
N GLY A 36 -20.93 4.63 -3.18
CA GLY A 36 -20.74 3.18 -3.04
C GLY A 36 -19.50 2.75 -2.26
N LEU A 37 -18.68 3.69 -1.76
CA LEU A 37 -17.45 3.35 -1.05
C LEU A 37 -17.76 2.65 0.29
N LYS A 38 -17.32 1.41 0.42
CA LYS A 38 -17.22 0.69 1.71
C LYS A 38 -15.93 1.06 2.43
N GLN A 39 -16.02 1.43 3.69
CA GLN A 39 -14.87 1.88 4.48
C GLN A 39 -15.08 1.61 5.98
N LEU A 40 -13.99 1.63 6.75
CA LEU A 40 -14.07 1.63 8.20
C LEU A 40 -14.73 2.91 8.71
N LEU A 41 -15.54 2.80 9.76
CA LEU A 41 -16.17 3.95 10.41
C LEU A 41 -15.20 4.76 11.29
N SER A 42 -14.09 4.14 11.68
CA SER A 42 -13.02 4.78 12.44
C SER A 42 -11.67 4.38 11.89
N PHE A 43 -10.78 5.36 11.80
CA PHE A 43 -9.37 5.20 11.43
C PHE A 43 -8.45 5.49 12.62
N SER A 44 -8.98 5.60 13.85
CA SER A 44 -8.19 5.96 15.04
C SER A 44 -7.05 4.99 15.36
N HIS A 45 -7.08 3.78 14.80
CA HIS A 45 -6.06 2.75 14.96
C HIS A 45 -5.07 2.71 13.79
N VAL A 46 -5.34 3.44 12.71
CA VAL A 46 -4.50 3.50 11.50
C VAL A 46 -3.77 4.83 11.52
N GLY A 47 -2.55 4.81 12.09
CA GLY A 47 -1.68 5.99 12.18
C GLY A 47 -0.35 5.78 11.46
N LEU A 48 0.42 6.85 11.33
CA LEU A 48 1.78 6.79 10.80
C LEU A 48 2.63 5.79 11.60
N ASP A 49 2.51 5.79 12.91
CA ASP A 49 3.27 4.90 13.81
C ASP A 49 3.03 3.41 13.50
N TYR A 50 1.80 3.05 13.11
CA TYR A 50 1.47 1.67 12.74
C TYR A 50 2.28 1.22 11.52
N TYR A 51 2.32 2.05 10.48
CA TYR A 51 3.03 1.73 9.24
C TYR A 51 4.53 1.99 9.30
N ALA A 52 4.98 2.91 10.17
CA ALA A 52 6.38 3.17 10.43
C ALA A 52 7.01 2.06 11.30
N SER A 53 6.20 1.31 12.05
CA SER A 53 6.67 0.14 12.77
C SER A 53 7.21 -0.91 11.79
N ASP A 54 8.35 -1.48 12.17
CA ASP A 54 9.02 -2.53 11.41
C ASP A 54 8.53 -3.93 11.78
N ASP A 55 7.60 -4.04 12.73
CA ASP A 55 7.13 -5.29 13.33
C ASP A 55 6.50 -6.25 12.30
N HIS A 56 5.96 -5.71 11.21
CA HIS A 56 5.34 -6.47 10.13
C HIS A 56 6.35 -7.05 9.13
N PHE A 57 7.63 -6.71 9.28
CA PHE A 57 8.66 -6.98 8.32
C PHE A 57 9.77 -7.81 8.95
N PRO A 58 10.01 -9.05 8.49
CA PRO A 58 11.15 -9.84 8.97
C PRO A 58 12.47 -9.14 8.65
N GLU A 59 13.55 -9.58 9.32
CA GLU A 59 14.90 -9.12 8.97
C GLU A 59 15.29 -9.55 7.55
N ASP A 60 15.03 -10.81 7.20
CA ASP A 60 15.16 -11.31 5.83
C ASP A 60 13.83 -11.23 5.07
N MET A 61 13.80 -10.35 4.06
CA MET A 61 12.65 -10.11 3.20
C MET A 61 12.55 -11.07 2.01
N ALA A 62 13.61 -11.83 1.69
CA ALA A 62 13.67 -12.69 0.51
C ALA A 62 12.56 -13.77 0.49
N PRO A 63 12.19 -14.43 1.61
CA PRO A 63 11.10 -15.39 1.62
C PRO A 63 9.75 -14.77 1.23
N LEU A 64 9.50 -13.53 1.66
CA LEU A 64 8.27 -12.80 1.31
C LEU A 64 8.26 -12.43 -0.19
N ARG A 65 9.38 -11.89 -0.71
CA ARG A 65 9.53 -11.59 -2.15
C ARG A 65 9.28 -12.83 -3.00
N LYS A 66 9.84 -13.96 -2.59
CA LYS A 66 9.66 -15.26 -3.27
C LYS A 66 8.20 -15.72 -3.24
N ARG A 67 7.53 -15.64 -2.08
CA ARG A 67 6.12 -16.02 -1.94
C ARG A 67 5.21 -15.22 -2.87
N GLU A 68 5.53 -13.96 -3.10
CA GLU A 68 4.71 -13.03 -3.88
C GLU A 68 5.16 -12.90 -5.35
N TYR A 69 6.17 -13.68 -5.75
CA TYR A 69 6.79 -13.58 -7.07
C TYR A 69 5.77 -13.56 -8.21
N HIS A 70 4.85 -14.53 -8.23
CA HIS A 70 3.85 -14.63 -9.30
C HIS A 70 2.86 -13.46 -9.31
N TRP A 71 2.55 -12.88 -8.15
CA TRP A 71 1.67 -11.72 -8.07
C TRP A 71 2.36 -10.45 -8.59
N ASN A 72 3.65 -10.29 -8.28
CA ASN A 72 4.46 -9.20 -8.78
C ASN A 72 4.62 -9.24 -10.31
N GLN A 73 4.95 -10.41 -10.87
CA GLN A 73 4.98 -10.61 -12.32
C GLN A 73 3.65 -10.24 -12.98
N LYS A 74 2.53 -10.76 -12.45
CA LYS A 74 1.19 -10.44 -12.97
C LYS A 74 0.88 -8.94 -12.94
N ARG A 75 1.33 -8.21 -11.91
CA ARG A 75 1.19 -6.74 -11.82
C ARG A 75 2.01 -6.04 -12.90
N ILE A 76 3.26 -6.45 -13.11
CA ILE A 76 4.15 -5.90 -14.14
C ILE A 76 3.58 -6.14 -15.54
N GLU A 77 3.17 -7.37 -15.85
CA GLU A 77 2.58 -7.72 -17.14
C GLU A 77 1.34 -6.88 -17.44
N ARG A 78 0.45 -6.70 -16.46
CA ARG A 78 -0.70 -5.82 -16.60
C ARG A 78 -0.27 -4.39 -16.93
N LEU A 79 0.68 -3.83 -16.18
CA LEU A 79 1.15 -2.47 -16.41
C LEU A 79 1.74 -2.30 -17.82
N VAL A 80 2.56 -3.24 -18.28
CA VAL A 80 3.15 -3.22 -19.63
C VAL A 80 2.06 -3.32 -20.69
N ASN A 81 1.05 -4.18 -20.49
CA ASN A 81 -0.05 -4.35 -21.43
C ASN A 81 -0.95 -3.10 -21.54
N TYR A 82 -1.24 -2.45 -20.41
CA TYR A 82 -2.08 -1.24 -20.38
C TYR A 82 -1.32 0.03 -20.75
N ILE A 83 -0.01 0.06 -20.51
CA ILE A 83 0.86 1.20 -20.74
C ILE A 83 2.06 0.72 -21.58
N PRO A 84 1.92 0.55 -22.90
CA PRO A 84 3.00 0.01 -23.74
C PRO A 84 4.30 0.85 -23.73
N THR A 85 4.23 2.10 -23.26
CA THR A 85 5.37 3.02 -23.13
C THR A 85 5.94 3.08 -21.71
N LEU A 86 5.59 2.10 -20.85
CA LEU A 86 5.96 2.07 -19.43
C LEU A 86 7.45 2.28 -19.19
N GLU A 87 8.31 1.71 -20.03
CA GLU A 87 9.78 1.83 -19.91
C GLU A 87 10.30 3.27 -20.00
N ASN A 88 9.54 4.18 -20.62
CA ASN A 88 9.88 5.59 -20.80
C ASN A 88 9.20 6.49 -19.76
N LYS A 89 8.51 5.91 -18.78
CA LYS A 89 7.84 6.64 -17.70
C LYS A 89 8.68 6.62 -16.44
N LYS A 90 8.54 7.69 -15.66
CA LYS A 90 8.96 7.73 -14.27
C LYS A 90 7.82 7.20 -13.42
N ILE A 91 8.08 6.22 -12.57
CA ILE A 91 7.07 5.54 -11.76
C ILE A 91 7.40 5.74 -10.29
N LEU A 92 6.38 6.14 -9.54
CA LEU A 92 6.39 6.14 -8.09
C LEU A 92 5.43 5.06 -7.59
N ASP A 93 5.93 4.08 -6.86
CA ASP A 93 5.10 3.07 -6.18
C ASP A 93 4.96 3.45 -4.70
N PHE A 94 3.72 3.49 -4.21
CA PHE A 94 3.41 3.78 -2.81
C PHE A 94 3.08 2.49 -2.07
N GLY A 95 3.61 2.31 -0.86
CA GLY A 95 3.18 1.19 0.00
C GLY A 95 3.60 -0.18 -0.53
N SER A 96 4.84 -0.25 -0.97
CA SER A 96 5.36 -1.33 -1.80
C SER A 96 5.92 -2.53 -1.01
N GLY A 97 5.82 -2.47 0.31
CA GLY A 97 6.11 -3.57 1.22
C GLY A 97 7.58 -4.00 1.18
N HIS A 98 7.81 -5.29 0.98
CA HIS A 98 9.10 -5.96 1.16
C HIS A 98 10.01 -5.95 -0.09
N GLY A 99 9.73 -5.14 -1.11
CA GLY A 99 10.63 -5.00 -2.27
C GLY A 99 10.27 -5.80 -3.51
N GLY A 100 9.34 -6.76 -3.41
CA GLY A 100 9.17 -7.80 -4.45
C GLY A 100 8.76 -7.25 -5.82
N PHE A 101 7.87 -6.25 -5.86
CA PHE A 101 7.54 -5.59 -7.12
C PHE A 101 8.71 -4.74 -7.64
N LEU A 102 9.48 -4.06 -6.78
CA LEU A 102 10.61 -3.22 -7.19
C LEU A 102 11.65 -4.07 -7.90
N GLU A 103 12.08 -5.11 -7.20
CA GLU A 103 13.10 -6.08 -7.62
C GLU A 103 12.83 -6.56 -9.03
N GLN A 104 11.58 -6.94 -9.31
CA GLN A 104 11.18 -7.51 -10.59
C GLN A 104 10.86 -6.46 -11.66
N ALA A 105 10.43 -5.27 -11.25
CA ALA A 105 10.06 -4.21 -12.19
C ALA A 105 11.27 -3.51 -12.81
N GLN A 106 12.46 -3.56 -12.18
CA GLN A 106 13.69 -2.95 -12.71
C GLN A 106 13.98 -3.37 -14.16
N ASP A 107 13.72 -4.63 -14.52
CA ASP A 107 13.98 -5.17 -15.86
C ASP A 107 13.07 -4.60 -16.95
N ARG A 108 11.96 -3.97 -16.57
CA ARG A 108 10.93 -3.46 -17.49
C ARG A 108 10.72 -1.95 -17.35
N ILE A 109 11.14 -1.36 -16.24
CA ILE A 109 10.86 0.02 -15.86
C ILE A 109 12.16 0.66 -15.40
N LYS A 110 12.75 1.49 -16.27
CA LYS A 110 14.08 2.07 -16.04
C LYS A 110 14.10 3.12 -14.93
N ASP A 111 13.01 3.86 -14.76
CA ASP A 111 12.92 4.96 -13.80
C ASP A 111 11.79 4.70 -12.79
N ILE A 112 11.98 3.69 -11.94
CA ILE A 112 11.09 3.39 -10.82
C ILE A 112 11.70 3.86 -9.49
N SER A 113 10.88 4.50 -8.67
CA SER A 113 11.18 4.93 -7.31
C SER A 113 10.04 4.53 -6.39
N TRP A 114 10.34 4.33 -5.12
CA TRP A 114 9.38 3.89 -4.11
C TRP A 114 9.22 4.91 -3.00
N TYR A 115 8.02 4.95 -2.44
CA TYR A 115 7.72 5.72 -1.25
C TYR A 115 7.12 4.83 -0.17
N GLY A 116 7.81 4.77 0.98
CA GLY A 116 7.42 3.99 2.15
C GLY A 116 7.65 4.79 3.42
N VAL A 117 6.89 4.50 4.47
CA VAL A 117 7.03 5.22 5.76
C VAL A 117 8.00 4.52 6.73
N SER A 118 8.36 3.26 6.48
CA SER A 118 9.41 2.55 7.24
C SER A 118 10.79 2.92 6.69
N GLN A 119 11.59 3.59 7.52
CA GLN A 119 12.96 3.97 7.20
C GLN A 119 13.84 2.73 6.98
N ARG A 120 13.76 1.72 7.85
CA ARG A 120 14.55 0.48 7.72
C ARG A 120 14.29 -0.23 6.39
N THR A 121 13.03 -0.30 5.98
CA THR A 121 12.66 -0.92 4.71
C THR A 121 13.26 -0.15 3.53
N CYS A 122 13.16 1.19 3.54
CA CYS A 122 13.79 2.00 2.51
C CYS A 122 15.32 1.90 2.52
N GLU A 123 15.97 1.86 3.68
CA GLU A 123 17.42 1.64 3.78
C GLU A 123 17.84 0.28 3.21
N SER A 124 17.06 -0.78 3.48
CA SER A 124 17.29 -2.09 2.89
C SER A 124 17.18 -2.05 1.38
N HIS A 125 16.12 -1.44 0.82
CA HIS A 125 15.94 -1.33 -0.63
C HIS A 125 17.04 -0.49 -1.28
N ASN A 126 17.44 0.61 -0.65
CA ASN A 126 18.53 1.45 -1.14
C ASN A 126 19.87 0.71 -1.14
N LYS A 127 20.13 -0.16 -0.14
CA LYS A 127 21.32 -1.04 -0.12
C LYS A 127 21.30 -2.06 -1.28
N ASP A 128 20.12 -2.54 -1.66
CA ASP A 128 19.91 -3.43 -2.81
C ASP A 128 19.95 -2.68 -4.16
N GLY A 129 20.24 -1.38 -4.14
CA GLY A 129 20.36 -0.53 -5.33
C GLY A 129 19.03 0.02 -5.84
N TRP A 130 17.95 -0.11 -5.05
CA TRP A 130 16.63 0.34 -5.45
C TRP A 130 16.21 1.62 -4.73
N ARG A 131 15.81 2.65 -5.51
CA ARG A 131 15.46 3.97 -4.96
C ARG A 131 14.19 3.93 -4.11
N CYS A 132 14.33 4.13 -2.81
CA CYS A 132 13.25 4.28 -1.84
C CYS A 132 13.40 5.58 -1.06
N TYR A 133 12.29 6.29 -0.90
CA TYR A 133 12.17 7.53 -0.15
C TYR A 133 11.18 7.35 1.00
N SER A 134 11.47 7.97 2.14
CA SER A 134 10.62 7.96 3.32
C SER A 134 10.31 9.35 3.87
N LEU A 135 9.30 9.44 4.74
CA LEU A 135 8.91 10.69 5.41
C LEU A 135 10.04 11.33 6.23
N VAL A 136 11.08 10.56 6.56
CA VAL A 136 12.20 11.01 7.39
C VAL A 136 13.32 11.66 6.55
N ASP A 137 13.19 11.67 5.23
CA ASP A 137 14.18 12.26 4.32
C ASP A 137 13.98 13.78 4.07
N GLY A 138 13.14 14.44 4.87
CA GLY A 138 12.77 15.87 4.74
C GLY A 138 12.78 16.65 6.05
#